data_AF-A0A7S4VJB8-F1
#
_entry.id   AF-A0A7S4VJB8-F1
#
_cell.length_a   1.000
_cell.length_b   1.000
_cell.length_c   1.000
_cell.angle_alpha   90.00
_cell.angle_beta   90.00
_cell.angle_gamma   90.00
#
_symmetry.space_group_name_H-M   'P 1'
#
loop_
_entity.id
_entity.type
_entity.pdbx_description
1 polymer ?
#
loop_
_entity_poly.entity_id
_entity_poly.type
_entity_poly.pdbx_seq_one_letter_code
_entity_poly.pdbx_strand_id
1 'polypeptide(L)'
;FFFPHCLVLGLIMARSPAKKKDRGSQRGHDENEVQQSKSPAEFFAENQAIAGFDNMGKSLYTTVRELIENSLDACESVNVLPDIQLNIEEMSQSQFNVLRGVTVKKLGNNETGTNAPVPDDSDAMTTTQGQKSSNKSNETKKSNRSAESYFLISVRDNGCGMAHDAIPNLLGRVLSGSKYGVRQTRGKFGLGAKMALIWSKKSTGVPIKIKTSHFGASDHKRHESGDDNRFGQEISTCVLDIDIYKNRPRVIEHTKVPNKEGWVGTLFEVLIAGNWTTYKSRIVQYLQQLAIITPYAKLEMRYSNRFDAKKDMAIRYDRRSEQMPPPAREVKHHPSSVSW
;
A
#
# COMPACT_ATOMS: atom_id res chain seq x y z
N PHE A 1 -33.15 -12.82 -54.42
CA PHE A 1 -34.15 -11.73 -54.39
C PHE A 1 -33.42 -10.44 -54.10
N PHE A 2 -33.83 -9.38 -54.81
CA PHE A 2 -33.05 -8.26 -55.32
C PHE A 2 -32.53 -7.20 -54.32
N PHE A 3 -31.49 -6.50 -54.80
CA PHE A 3 -30.84 -5.25 -54.36
C PHE A 3 -31.73 -3.99 -54.66
N PRO A 4 -31.23 -2.73 -54.52
CA PRO A 4 -31.50 -1.70 -53.50
C PRO A 4 -32.46 -0.57 -53.96
N HIS A 5 -32.57 0.55 -53.22
CA HIS A 5 -32.76 1.86 -53.88
C HIS A 5 -32.22 3.06 -53.08
N CYS A 6 -31.29 3.79 -53.70
CA CYS A 6 -31.00 5.20 -53.46
C CYS A 6 -32.20 6.07 -53.88
N LEU A 7 -32.40 7.21 -53.20
CA LEU A 7 -32.79 8.45 -53.90
C LEU A 7 -32.37 9.69 -53.09
N VAL A 8 -31.50 10.45 -53.76
CA VAL A 8 -31.07 11.82 -53.47
C VAL A 8 -32.07 12.77 -54.13
N LEU A 9 -32.51 13.81 -53.44
CA LEU A 9 -32.98 15.12 -53.96
C LEU A 9 -33.08 16.03 -52.72
N GLY A 10 -32.65 17.28 -52.67
CA GLY A 10 -32.36 18.30 -53.66
C GLY A 10 -32.67 19.64 -52.99
N LEU A 11 -31.66 20.50 -52.94
CA LEU A 11 -31.55 21.81 -52.28
C LEU A 11 -32.60 22.85 -52.77
N ILE A 12 -33.26 23.62 -51.88
CA ILE A 12 -33.72 25.01 -52.17
C ILE A 12 -33.63 25.88 -50.91
N MET A 13 -32.90 27.00 -51.04
CA MET A 13 -32.72 28.08 -50.07
C MET A 13 -33.88 29.11 -50.06
N ALA A 14 -33.96 29.82 -48.92
CA ALA A 14 -34.32 31.23 -48.75
C ALA A 14 -35.78 31.60 -48.39
N ARG A 15 -36.00 32.04 -47.14
CA ARG A 15 -36.17 33.46 -46.72
C ARG A 15 -36.81 33.55 -45.32
N SER A 16 -36.21 34.33 -44.42
CA SER A 16 -36.85 34.78 -43.18
C SER A 16 -37.96 35.80 -43.46
N PRO A 17 -38.95 35.95 -42.55
CA PRO A 17 -38.96 37.20 -41.79
C PRO A 17 -39.40 37.11 -40.32
N ALA A 18 -38.88 38.10 -39.58
CA ALA A 18 -39.47 38.86 -38.47
C ALA A 18 -39.72 38.23 -37.08
N LYS A 19 -39.13 38.94 -36.10
CA LYS A 19 -39.15 38.79 -34.65
C LYS A 19 -40.56 38.83 -34.04
N LYS A 20 -40.86 37.90 -33.13
CA LYS A 20 -41.74 38.14 -31.98
C LYS A 20 -40.96 37.87 -30.69
N LYS A 21 -40.96 38.86 -29.80
CA LYS A 21 -40.42 38.81 -28.43
C LYS A 21 -41.25 37.80 -27.65
N ASP A 22 -40.63 36.73 -27.18
CA ASP A 22 -41.20 35.92 -26.10
C ASP A 22 -40.39 36.15 -24.82
N ARG A 23 -41.09 36.63 -23.79
CA ARG A 23 -40.56 36.82 -22.44
C ARG A 23 -40.71 35.48 -21.73
N GLY A 24 -39.65 34.68 -21.74
CA GLY A 24 -39.60 33.40 -21.02
C GLY A 24 -38.34 33.31 -20.17
N SER A 25 -38.51 33.55 -18.86
CA SER A 25 -37.69 33.10 -17.73
C SER A 25 -36.24 32.70 -18.03
N GLN A 26 -35.29 33.60 -17.78
CA GLN A 26 -33.91 33.23 -17.53
C GLN A 26 -33.86 32.37 -16.26
N ARG A 27 -33.85 31.04 -16.42
CA ARG A 27 -33.22 30.18 -15.42
C ARG A 27 -31.72 30.45 -15.53
N GLY A 28 -31.15 30.99 -14.46
CA GLY A 28 -29.72 31.21 -14.35
C GLY A 28 -28.99 29.91 -14.70
N HIS A 29 -28.10 30.01 -15.68
CA HIS A 29 -27.06 29.01 -15.88
C HIS A 29 -26.16 29.17 -14.64
N ASP A 30 -26.03 28.12 -13.82
CA ASP A 30 -24.97 28.08 -12.80
C ASP A 30 -23.63 28.02 -13.56
N GLU A 31 -23.09 29.19 -13.86
CA GLU A 31 -21.73 29.36 -14.35
C GLU A 31 -20.79 29.16 -13.15
N ASN A 32 -20.45 27.91 -12.84
CA ASN A 32 -19.19 27.48 -12.23
C ASN A 32 -19.12 25.95 -12.04
N GLU A 33 -19.53 25.17 -13.05
CA GLU A 33 -19.25 23.73 -13.06
C GLU A 33 -17.77 23.51 -13.42
N VAL A 34 -16.90 23.49 -12.40
CA VAL A 34 -15.47 23.19 -12.57
C VAL A 34 -15.30 21.68 -12.68
N GLN A 35 -15.02 21.18 -13.87
CA GLN A 35 -14.68 19.77 -14.08
C GLN A 35 -13.35 19.45 -13.37
N GLN A 36 -13.40 18.60 -12.34
CA GLN A 36 -12.22 18.12 -11.63
C GLN A 36 -11.84 16.72 -12.12
N SER A 37 -10.61 16.55 -12.59
CA SER A 37 -10.03 15.24 -12.93
C SER A 37 -9.15 14.75 -11.79
N LYS A 38 -9.32 13.49 -11.35
CA LYS A 38 -8.48 12.86 -10.34
C LYS A 38 -7.63 11.75 -10.92
N SER A 39 -6.43 11.57 -10.39
CA SER A 39 -5.59 10.43 -10.73
C SER A 39 -6.18 9.13 -10.14
N PRO A 40 -5.90 7.93 -10.71
CA PRO A 40 -6.32 6.68 -10.09
C PRO A 40 -5.82 6.53 -8.64
N ALA A 41 -4.57 6.92 -8.38
CA ALA A 41 -3.99 6.85 -7.04
C ALA A 41 -4.70 7.82 -6.07
N GLU A 42 -5.05 9.01 -6.55
CA GLU A 42 -5.81 10.00 -5.79
C GLU A 42 -7.22 9.50 -5.46
N PHE A 43 -7.93 8.93 -6.45
CA PHE A 43 -9.24 8.32 -6.25
C PHE A 43 -9.19 7.26 -5.13
N PHE A 44 -8.21 6.37 -5.14
CA PHE A 44 -8.09 5.32 -4.13
C PHE A 44 -7.58 5.83 -2.77
N ALA A 45 -6.80 6.91 -2.74
CA ALA A 45 -6.37 7.56 -1.50
C ALA A 45 -7.55 8.22 -0.74
N GLU A 46 -8.54 8.71 -1.48
CA GLU A 46 -9.78 9.25 -0.94
C GLU A 46 -10.82 8.16 -0.63
N ASN A 47 -10.92 7.14 -1.48
CA ASN A 47 -11.95 6.08 -1.38
C ASN A 47 -11.40 4.76 -0.79
N GLN A 48 -10.81 4.85 0.39
CA GLN A 48 -10.06 3.75 1.01
C GLN A 48 -10.93 2.55 1.41
N ALA A 49 -12.22 2.79 1.67
CA ALA A 49 -13.19 1.75 1.99
C ALA A 49 -13.35 0.73 0.87
N ILE A 50 -13.20 1.15 -0.39
CA ILE A 50 -13.31 0.28 -1.58
C ILE A 50 -12.27 -0.83 -1.54
N ALA A 51 -11.07 -0.54 -1.02
CA ALA A 51 -9.99 -1.49 -0.90
C ALA A 51 -9.87 -2.12 0.51
N GLY A 52 -10.79 -1.80 1.42
CA GLY A 52 -10.75 -2.31 2.80
C GLY A 52 -9.67 -1.70 3.69
N PHE A 53 -9.26 -0.47 3.41
CA PHE A 53 -8.32 0.34 4.20
C PHE A 53 -9.03 1.48 4.98
N ASP A 54 -10.29 1.28 5.31
CA ASP A 54 -11.16 2.22 6.06
C ASP A 54 -10.88 2.22 7.56
N ASN A 55 -10.39 1.11 8.10
CA ASN A 55 -10.06 0.95 9.52
C ASN A 55 -8.60 0.52 9.67
N MET A 56 -7.87 1.10 10.62
CA MET A 56 -6.47 0.78 10.90
C MET A 56 -6.23 -0.72 11.14
N GLY A 57 -7.09 -1.36 11.94
CA GLY A 57 -6.94 -2.78 12.22
C GLY A 57 -7.24 -3.64 10.98
N LYS A 58 -8.25 -3.26 10.19
CA LYS A 58 -8.57 -3.92 8.92
C LYS A 58 -7.45 -3.74 7.90
N SER A 59 -6.82 -2.57 7.87
CA SER A 59 -5.67 -2.25 7.00
C SER A 59 -4.48 -3.17 7.26
N LEU A 60 -4.22 -3.52 8.53
CA LEU A 60 -3.20 -4.49 8.91
C LEU A 60 -3.49 -5.87 8.33
N TYR A 61 -4.70 -6.37 8.56
CA TYR A 61 -5.15 -7.64 8.02
C TYR A 61 -5.13 -7.66 6.48
N THR A 62 -5.67 -6.62 5.83
CA THR A 62 -5.73 -6.50 4.37
C THR A 62 -4.34 -6.46 3.77
N THR A 63 -3.40 -5.71 4.36
CA THR A 63 -2.00 -5.66 3.88
C THR A 63 -1.36 -7.04 3.94
N VAL A 64 -1.48 -7.74 5.06
CA VAL A 64 -0.96 -9.10 5.22
C VAL A 64 -1.54 -10.04 4.15
N ARG A 65 -2.87 -10.04 3.98
CA ARG A 65 -3.56 -10.87 2.99
C ARG A 65 -3.06 -10.58 1.58
N GLU A 66 -3.02 -9.32 1.17
CA GLU A 66 -2.61 -8.93 -0.19
C GLU A 66 -1.15 -9.30 -0.49
N LEU A 67 -0.23 -9.14 0.48
CA LEU A 67 1.17 -9.51 0.27
C LEU A 67 1.36 -11.03 0.19
N ILE A 68 0.65 -11.80 1.02
CA ILE A 68 0.70 -13.28 0.97
C ILE A 68 0.08 -13.80 -0.32
N GLU A 69 -1.07 -13.29 -0.75
CA GLU A 69 -1.71 -13.73 -1.99
C GLU A 69 -0.84 -13.43 -3.21
N ASN A 70 -0.15 -12.28 -3.24
CA ASN A 70 0.81 -11.97 -4.30
C ASN A 70 2.06 -12.88 -4.25
N SER A 71 2.52 -13.25 -3.05
CA SER A 71 3.64 -14.19 -2.87
C SER A 71 3.29 -15.59 -3.40
N LEU A 72 2.08 -16.08 -3.10
CA LEU A 72 1.58 -17.36 -3.62
C LEU A 72 1.44 -17.34 -5.15
N ASP A 73 0.83 -16.29 -5.70
CA ASP A 73 0.71 -16.11 -7.15
C ASP A 73 2.09 -16.07 -7.84
N ALA A 74 3.09 -15.45 -7.21
CA ALA A 74 4.46 -15.39 -7.71
C ALA A 74 5.12 -16.79 -7.74
N CYS A 75 4.97 -17.59 -6.69
CA CYS A 75 5.50 -18.96 -6.63
C CYS A 75 4.82 -19.90 -7.65
N GLU A 76 3.50 -19.83 -7.74
CA GLU A 76 2.71 -20.64 -8.67
C GLU A 76 2.99 -20.30 -10.14
N SER A 77 3.33 -19.04 -10.43
CA SER A 77 3.66 -18.62 -11.80
C SER A 77 4.89 -19.30 -12.39
N VAL A 78 5.82 -19.74 -11.53
CA VAL A 78 7.06 -20.45 -11.89
C VAL A 78 7.08 -21.89 -11.39
N ASN A 79 5.92 -22.39 -10.95
CA ASN A 79 5.74 -23.76 -10.46
C ASN A 79 6.77 -24.15 -9.37
N VAL A 80 6.99 -23.26 -8.41
CA VAL A 80 7.85 -23.49 -7.24
C VAL A 80 6.97 -23.68 -6.02
N LEU A 81 7.32 -24.67 -5.17
CA LEU A 81 6.67 -24.87 -3.87
C LEU A 81 6.86 -23.62 -2.99
N PRO A 82 5.78 -22.91 -2.62
CA PRO A 82 5.89 -21.66 -1.87
C PRO A 82 6.56 -21.87 -0.50
N ASP A 83 7.52 -21.02 -0.15
CA ASP A 83 8.06 -20.80 1.19
C ASP A 83 7.89 -19.31 1.51
N ILE A 84 6.87 -18.99 2.30
CA ILE A 84 6.46 -17.62 2.59
C ILE A 84 6.68 -17.32 4.06
N GLN A 85 7.45 -16.28 4.34
CA GLN A 85 7.75 -15.79 5.68
C GLN A 85 7.15 -14.41 5.88
N LEU A 86 6.24 -14.29 6.84
CA LEU A 86 5.62 -13.05 7.28
C LEU A 86 6.21 -12.63 8.63
N ASN A 87 6.85 -11.48 8.68
CA ASN A 87 7.27 -10.85 9.93
C ASN A 87 6.44 -9.58 10.16
N ILE A 88 5.87 -9.46 11.35
CA ILE A 88 5.13 -8.28 11.81
C ILE A 88 5.83 -7.76 13.06
N GLU A 89 6.41 -6.58 12.97
CA GLU A 89 7.15 -5.96 14.06
C GLU A 89 6.46 -4.69 14.52
N GLU A 90 6.12 -4.61 15.81
CA GLU A 90 5.55 -3.40 16.40
C GLU A 90 6.66 -2.37 16.70
N MET A 91 6.53 -1.18 16.12
CA MET A 91 7.51 -0.09 16.27
C MET A 91 7.23 0.76 17.50
N SER A 92 8.30 1.24 18.14
CA SER A 92 8.19 2.32 19.12
C SER A 92 8.07 3.71 18.46
N GLN A 93 7.52 4.68 19.19
CA GLN A 93 7.39 6.05 18.71
C GLN A 93 8.74 6.68 18.35
N SER A 94 9.80 6.39 19.11
CA SER A 94 11.15 6.88 18.83
C SER A 94 11.70 6.32 17.51
N GLN A 95 11.55 5.01 17.28
CA GLN A 95 11.96 4.37 16.03
C GLN A 95 11.15 4.87 14.84
N PHE A 96 9.84 5.05 15.02
CA PHE A 96 9.00 5.65 14.00
C PHE A 96 9.45 7.06 13.62
N ASN A 97 9.79 7.89 14.60
CA ASN A 97 10.30 9.25 14.35
C ASN A 97 11.63 9.24 13.60
N VAL A 98 12.52 8.29 13.92
CA VAL A 98 13.79 8.09 13.21
C VAL A 98 13.55 7.71 11.75
N LEU A 99 12.66 6.74 11.49
CA LEU A 99 12.31 6.31 10.12
C LEU A 99 11.64 7.43 9.31
N ARG A 100 10.90 8.32 9.96
CA ARG A 100 10.34 9.53 9.33
C ARG A 100 11.36 10.65 9.10
N GLY A 101 12.58 10.54 9.62
CA GLY A 101 13.58 11.61 9.54
C GLY A 101 13.26 12.82 10.41
N VAL A 102 12.42 12.66 11.44
CA VAL A 102 12.13 13.73 12.41
C VAL A 102 13.21 13.70 13.50
N THR A 103 14.15 14.65 13.44
CA THR A 103 15.12 14.87 14.53
C THR A 103 14.35 15.35 15.77
N VAL A 104 14.29 14.53 16.81
CA VAL A 104 13.72 14.93 18.10
C VAL A 104 14.64 15.99 18.71
N LYS A 105 14.29 17.28 18.58
CA LYS A 105 14.85 18.30 19.48
C LYS A 105 14.37 17.94 20.87
N LYS A 106 15.26 17.38 21.70
CA LYS A 106 15.03 17.33 23.15
C LYS A 106 14.83 18.78 23.60
N LEU A 107 13.61 19.14 24.01
CA LEU A 107 13.43 20.25 24.94
C LEU A 107 14.14 19.79 26.23
N GLY A 108 15.39 20.19 26.36
CA GLY A 108 16.15 20.02 27.58
C GLY A 108 15.63 21.00 28.61
N ASN A 109 14.81 20.50 29.54
CA ASN A 109 14.87 20.99 30.90
C ASN A 109 16.27 20.66 31.40
N ASN A 110 17.02 21.67 31.83
CA ASN A 110 18.08 21.50 32.82
C ASN A 110 18.32 22.85 33.50
N GLU A 111 17.73 22.96 34.68
CA GLU A 111 18.29 23.69 35.81
C GLU A 111 19.77 23.31 35.97
N THR A 112 20.65 24.29 36.00
CA THR A 112 21.95 24.19 36.67
C THR A 112 22.29 25.57 37.22
N GLY A 113 22.34 25.64 38.55
CA GLY A 113 22.72 26.84 39.28
C GLY A 113 24.19 27.18 39.07
N THR A 114 24.47 28.48 39.00
CA THR A 114 25.76 29.07 39.34
C THR A 114 25.50 30.39 40.08
N ASN A 115 26.29 30.61 41.13
CA ASN A 115 26.12 31.64 42.14
C ASN A 115 26.57 33.04 41.68
N ALA A 116 25.91 34.03 42.31
CA ALA A 116 26.35 35.40 42.66
C ALA A 116 26.17 36.55 41.63
N PRO A 117 26.04 37.83 42.07
CA PRO A 117 25.71 38.36 43.41
C PRO A 117 24.46 39.29 43.43
N VAL A 118 23.91 39.45 44.63
CA VAL A 118 22.79 40.31 45.01
C VAL A 118 23.19 41.80 44.97
N PRO A 119 22.32 42.70 44.47
CA PRO A 119 22.21 44.06 44.97
C PRO A 119 20.98 44.18 45.87
N ASP A 120 21.26 44.60 47.09
CA ASP A 120 20.34 45.05 48.12
C ASP A 120 19.71 46.37 47.65
N ASP A 121 18.38 46.48 47.68
CA ASP A 121 17.71 47.76 47.91
C ASP A 121 16.27 47.50 48.36
N SER A 122 16.03 47.95 49.59
CA SER A 122 14.75 48.16 50.23
C SER A 122 13.81 49.01 49.38
N ASP A 123 12.53 48.62 49.27
CA ASP A 123 11.44 49.48 49.74
C ASP A 123 10.02 48.90 49.53
N ALA A 124 9.19 49.17 50.54
CA ALA A 124 7.76 49.40 50.50
C ALA A 124 6.77 48.25 50.16
N MET A 125 6.22 47.72 51.25
CA MET A 125 4.87 47.22 51.45
C MET A 125 3.79 48.11 50.80
N THR A 126 2.88 47.55 49.99
CA THR A 126 1.46 47.98 49.94
C THR A 126 0.55 46.85 49.47
N THR A 127 -0.47 46.64 50.29
CA THR A 127 -1.63 45.75 50.16
C THR A 127 -2.62 46.23 49.10
N THR A 128 -3.06 45.35 48.19
CA THR A 128 -4.40 45.50 47.60
C THR A 128 -4.99 44.15 47.19
N GLN A 129 -6.12 43.83 47.82
CA GLN A 129 -7.03 42.75 47.43
C GLN A 129 -7.78 43.13 46.16
N GLY A 130 -8.09 42.13 45.34
CA GLY A 130 -9.25 42.14 44.45
C GLY A 130 -8.91 42.03 42.97
N GLN A 131 -9.07 40.85 42.37
CA GLN A 131 -10.29 40.49 41.63
C GLN A 131 -10.14 39.10 40.99
N LYS A 132 -11.17 38.29 41.22
CA LYS A 132 -11.44 37.04 40.51
C LYS A 132 -11.76 37.35 39.04
N SER A 133 -11.07 36.67 38.12
CA SER A 133 -11.61 36.37 36.79
C SER A 133 -10.99 35.08 36.23
N SER A 134 -11.84 34.05 36.17
CA SER A 134 -11.99 33.11 35.05
C SER A 134 -10.76 32.70 34.23
N ASN A 135 -10.34 31.45 34.36
CA ASN A 135 -10.73 30.41 33.40
C ASN A 135 -10.11 29.06 33.79
N LYS A 136 -10.93 28.20 34.39
CA LYS A 136 -10.73 26.75 34.34
C LYS A 136 -10.86 26.36 32.86
N SER A 137 -9.74 26.22 32.17
CA SER A 137 -9.72 25.49 30.90
C SER A 137 -10.00 24.04 31.23
N ASN A 138 -11.25 23.65 30.97
CA ASN A 138 -11.69 22.26 30.90
C ASN A 138 -10.67 21.44 30.11
N GLU A 139 -9.91 20.59 30.80
CA GLU A 139 -9.38 19.37 30.21
C GLU A 139 -10.58 18.49 29.88
N THR A 140 -11.20 18.76 28.74
CA THR A 140 -12.11 17.83 28.10
C THR A 140 -11.29 16.58 27.83
N LYS A 141 -11.53 15.55 28.65
CA LYS A 141 -11.14 14.15 28.43
C LYS A 141 -11.41 13.82 26.97
N LYS A 142 -10.38 13.93 26.12
CA LYS A 142 -10.41 13.38 24.77
C LYS A 142 -10.59 11.88 24.96
N SER A 143 -11.71 11.40 24.44
CA SER A 143 -12.04 9.99 24.25
C SER A 143 -10.80 9.14 23.99
N ASN A 144 -10.69 7.99 24.66
CA ASN A 144 -9.75 6.90 24.37
C ASN A 144 -9.69 6.61 22.85
N ARG A 145 -8.87 7.36 22.10
CA ARG A 145 -8.31 6.85 20.84
C ARG A 145 -7.26 5.86 21.29
N SER A 146 -7.53 4.57 21.08
CA SER A 146 -6.49 3.53 21.14
C SER A 146 -5.22 4.08 20.50
N ALA A 147 -4.13 4.19 21.26
CA ALA A 147 -2.89 4.76 20.77
C ALA A 147 -2.50 4.10 19.44
N GLU A 148 -2.36 4.92 18.40
CA GLU A 148 -2.02 4.46 17.06
C GLU A 148 -0.66 3.74 17.13
N SER A 149 -0.65 2.46 16.79
CA SER A 149 0.55 1.64 16.78
C SER A 149 1.00 1.42 15.35
N TYR A 150 2.31 1.41 15.13
CA TYR A 150 2.90 1.27 13.81
C TYR A 150 3.55 -0.10 13.67
N PHE A 151 3.32 -0.76 12.55
CA PHE A 151 3.79 -2.12 12.31
C PHE A 151 4.62 -2.17 11.03
N LEU A 152 5.85 -2.64 11.15
CA LEU A 152 6.68 -3.00 10.00
C LEU A 152 6.30 -4.42 9.59
N ILE A 153 5.76 -4.54 8.39
CA ILE A 153 5.34 -5.80 7.80
C ILE A 153 6.37 -6.16 6.75
N SER A 154 6.97 -7.33 6.90
CA SER A 154 7.92 -7.89 5.95
C SER A 154 7.39 -9.23 5.44
N VAL A 155 7.22 -9.36 4.13
CA VAL A 155 6.85 -10.65 3.50
C VAL A 155 7.98 -11.06 2.58
N ARG A 156 8.57 -12.23 2.85
CA ARG A 156 9.60 -12.87 2.02
C ARG A 156 9.00 -14.09 1.34
N ASP A 157 9.25 -14.24 0.06
CA ASP A 157 8.88 -15.40 -0.74
C ASP A 157 10.07 -15.97 -1.54
N ASN A 158 9.84 -17.12 -2.16
CA ASN A 158 10.72 -17.78 -3.12
C ASN A 158 10.10 -17.83 -4.54
N GLY A 159 9.29 -16.84 -4.89
CA GLY A 159 8.60 -16.76 -6.17
C GLY A 159 9.50 -16.27 -7.32
N CYS A 160 8.88 -15.82 -8.41
CA CYS A 160 9.60 -15.36 -9.61
C CYS A 160 10.41 -14.06 -9.45
N GLY A 161 10.17 -13.31 -8.38
CA GLY A 161 10.76 -11.98 -8.18
C GLY A 161 10.23 -10.94 -9.15
N MET A 162 10.89 -9.78 -9.21
CA MET A 162 10.59 -8.70 -10.15
C MET A 162 11.85 -8.25 -10.88
N ALA A 163 11.77 -8.07 -12.20
CA ALA A 163 12.86 -7.51 -12.98
C ALA A 163 13.20 -6.09 -12.49
N HIS A 164 14.50 -5.80 -12.36
CA HIS A 164 15.02 -4.54 -11.79
C HIS A 164 14.29 -3.30 -12.30
N ASP A 165 14.33 -3.08 -13.62
CA ASP A 165 13.77 -1.87 -14.24
C ASP A 165 12.23 -1.79 -14.13
N ALA A 166 11.57 -2.91 -13.88
CA ALA A 166 10.12 -2.97 -13.74
C ALA A 166 9.63 -2.62 -12.33
N ILE A 167 10.47 -2.77 -11.28
CA ILE A 167 10.07 -2.61 -9.86
C ILE A 167 9.33 -1.28 -9.62
N PRO A 168 9.85 -0.10 -10.03
CA PRO A 168 9.20 1.16 -9.73
C PRO A 168 7.80 1.25 -10.35
N ASN A 169 7.63 0.81 -11.59
CA ASN A 169 6.35 0.90 -12.29
C ASN A 169 5.35 -0.17 -11.83
N LEU A 170 5.81 -1.37 -11.47
CA LEU A 170 4.96 -2.45 -10.96
C LEU A 170 4.29 -2.09 -9.63
N LEU A 171 4.96 -1.29 -8.81
CA LEU A 171 4.51 -0.95 -7.46
C LEU A 171 3.97 0.49 -7.35
N GLY A 172 4.67 1.47 -7.91
CA GLY A 172 4.38 2.89 -7.72
C GLY A 172 3.41 3.52 -8.72
N ARG A 173 2.85 2.75 -9.64
CA ARG A 173 1.79 3.21 -10.56
C ARG A 173 0.50 2.43 -10.31
N VAL A 174 -0.53 3.10 -9.81
CA VAL A 174 -1.84 2.50 -9.52
C VAL A 174 -2.54 2.15 -10.84
N LEU A 175 -3.20 0.99 -10.85
CA LEU A 175 -3.74 0.35 -12.06
C LEU A 175 -2.68 0.07 -13.13
N SER A 176 -1.42 -0.14 -12.75
CA SER A 176 -0.43 -0.89 -13.56
C SER A 176 -0.40 -2.34 -13.10
N GLY A 177 0.07 -3.29 -13.90
CA GLY A 177 0.21 -4.67 -13.46
C GLY A 177 0.70 -5.60 -14.55
N SER A 178 1.10 -6.80 -14.17
CA SER A 178 1.42 -7.90 -15.10
C SER A 178 0.24 -8.85 -15.31
N LYS A 179 -0.88 -8.65 -14.60
CA LYS A 179 -2.05 -9.53 -14.58
C LYS A 179 -3.15 -9.10 -15.57
N TYR A 180 -2.81 -8.46 -16.69
CA TYR A 180 -3.78 -8.13 -17.74
C TYR A 180 -3.99 -9.36 -18.61
N GLY A 181 -5.20 -9.92 -18.58
CA GLY A 181 -5.57 -11.15 -19.28
C GLY A 181 -6.64 -11.92 -18.51
N VAL A 182 -7.37 -12.80 -19.19
CA VAL A 182 -8.32 -13.69 -18.51
C VAL A 182 -7.55 -14.90 -18.02
N ARG A 183 -7.09 -14.83 -16.78
CA ARG A 183 -6.44 -15.95 -16.09
C ARG A 183 -6.91 -15.99 -14.66
N GLN A 184 -7.01 -17.18 -14.09
CA GLN A 184 -7.27 -17.33 -12.67
C GLN A 184 -6.04 -16.86 -11.88
N THR A 185 -6.21 -15.81 -11.09
CA THR A 185 -5.25 -15.30 -10.11
C THR A 185 -5.99 -14.94 -8.83
N ARG A 186 -5.31 -14.95 -7.66
CA ARG A 186 -5.97 -14.59 -6.39
C ARG A 186 -6.42 -13.12 -6.39
N GLY A 187 -5.56 -12.23 -6.91
CA GLY A 187 -5.88 -10.82 -7.09
C GLY A 187 -6.56 -10.53 -8.45
N LYS A 188 -7.69 -9.82 -8.44
CA LYS A 188 -8.48 -9.48 -9.64
C LYS A 188 -8.06 -8.17 -10.33
N PHE A 189 -7.61 -7.18 -9.57
CA PHE A 189 -7.41 -5.80 -10.08
C PHE A 189 -5.94 -5.35 -10.08
N GLY A 190 -5.00 -6.20 -9.65
CA GLY A 190 -3.59 -5.81 -9.48
C GLY A 190 -3.37 -4.65 -8.49
N LEU A 191 -4.39 -4.36 -7.67
CA LEU A 191 -4.51 -3.14 -6.88
C LEU A 191 -4.04 -3.32 -5.43
N GLY A 192 -4.23 -4.51 -4.84
CA GLY A 192 -4.15 -4.66 -3.39
C GLY A 192 -2.81 -4.32 -2.74
N ALA A 193 -1.68 -4.81 -3.30
CA ALA A 193 -0.36 -4.40 -2.82
C ALA A 193 -0.14 -2.88 -2.97
N LYS A 194 -0.64 -2.28 -4.06
CA LYS A 194 -0.54 -0.82 -4.29
C LYS A 194 -1.38 -0.02 -3.29
N MET A 195 -2.52 -0.57 -2.86
CA MET A 195 -3.33 0.04 -1.80
C MET A 195 -2.61 0.04 -0.47
N ALA A 196 -1.87 -1.02 -0.14
CA ALA A 196 -1.00 -1.03 1.02
C ALA A 196 0.05 0.09 0.94
N LEU A 197 0.57 0.41 -0.26
CA LEU A 197 1.50 1.51 -0.45
C LEU A 197 0.87 2.89 -0.27
N ILE A 198 -0.31 3.11 -0.85
CA ILE A 198 -1.06 4.36 -0.65
C ILE A 198 -1.38 4.54 0.84
N TRP A 199 -1.80 3.47 1.52
CA TRP A 199 -2.08 3.50 2.95
C TRP A 199 -0.83 3.79 3.78
N SER A 200 0.30 3.13 3.47
CA SER A 200 1.60 3.41 4.08
C SER A 200 1.96 4.89 3.91
N LYS A 201 1.85 5.43 2.69
CA LYS A 201 2.13 6.83 2.41
C LYS A 201 1.24 7.79 3.23
N LYS A 202 -0.06 7.51 3.33
CA LYS A 202 -1.01 8.36 4.05
C LYS A 202 -0.86 8.27 5.58
N SER A 203 -0.59 7.08 6.10
CA SER A 203 -0.53 6.83 7.54
C SER A 203 0.85 7.11 8.15
N THR A 204 1.92 6.68 7.47
CA THR A 204 3.29 6.75 8.00
C THR A 204 4.15 7.72 7.21
N GLY A 205 3.92 7.86 5.90
CA GLY A 205 4.74 8.67 5.02
C GLY A 205 6.16 8.14 4.81
N VAL A 206 6.48 6.98 5.40
CA VAL A 206 7.77 6.31 5.27
C VAL A 206 7.81 5.57 3.93
N PRO A 207 8.89 5.71 3.14
CA PRO A 207 9.06 4.97 1.90
C PRO A 207 9.06 3.45 2.12
N ILE A 208 8.61 2.72 1.10
CA ILE A 208 8.58 1.26 1.10
C ILE A 208 9.92 0.74 0.61
N LYS A 209 10.35 -0.39 1.15
CA LYS A 209 11.57 -1.05 0.73
C LYS A 209 11.27 -2.42 0.15
N ILE A 210 11.85 -2.67 -1.01
CA ILE A 210 11.70 -3.92 -1.74
C ILE A 210 13.09 -4.44 -2.04
N LYS A 211 13.31 -5.71 -1.73
CA LYS A 211 14.44 -6.47 -2.25
C LYS A 211 13.90 -7.61 -3.09
N THR A 212 14.47 -7.83 -4.26
CA THR A 212 14.00 -8.91 -5.12
C THR A 212 15.14 -9.44 -5.96
N SER A 213 15.06 -10.72 -6.26
CA SER A 213 15.95 -11.41 -7.17
C SER A 213 15.07 -12.14 -8.16
N HIS A 214 15.30 -11.90 -9.45
CA HIS A 214 14.47 -12.37 -10.55
C HIS A 214 15.30 -13.27 -11.46
N PHE A 215 14.64 -14.24 -12.10
CA PHE A 215 15.24 -15.06 -13.15
C PHE A 215 15.71 -14.17 -14.30
N GLY A 216 17.01 -14.05 -14.57
CA GLY A 216 17.50 -13.16 -15.63
C GLY A 216 16.89 -13.51 -17.00
N ALA A 217 16.79 -12.54 -17.92
CA ALA A 217 16.37 -12.84 -19.31
C ALA A 217 17.33 -13.81 -20.03
N SER A 218 18.60 -13.86 -19.59
CA SER A 218 19.61 -14.85 -20.00
C SER A 218 19.36 -16.26 -19.46
N ASP A 219 18.48 -16.42 -18.49
CA ASP A 219 18.18 -17.69 -17.81
C ASP A 219 17.12 -18.51 -18.56
N HIS A 220 16.26 -17.86 -19.36
CA HIS A 220 15.33 -18.54 -20.26
C HIS A 220 16.03 -19.45 -21.29
N LYS A 221 17.26 -19.12 -21.71
CA LYS A 221 18.06 -19.94 -22.63
C LYS A 221 18.71 -21.16 -21.96
N ARG A 222 18.95 -21.12 -20.63
CA ARG A 222 19.53 -22.26 -19.88
C ARG A 222 18.51 -23.34 -19.58
N HIS A 223 17.23 -22.97 -19.48
CA HIS A 223 16.14 -23.91 -19.23
C HIS A 223 15.96 -24.95 -20.36
N GLU A 224 16.35 -24.63 -21.60
CA GLU A 224 16.39 -25.59 -22.72
C GLU A 224 17.57 -26.57 -22.63
N SER A 225 18.60 -26.26 -21.82
CA SER A 225 19.82 -27.06 -21.67
C SER A 225 19.78 -28.05 -20.49
N GLY A 226 18.65 -28.16 -19.78
CA GLY A 226 18.46 -29.13 -18.70
C GLY A 226 19.19 -28.83 -17.38
N ASP A 227 19.81 -27.65 -17.25
CA ASP A 227 20.44 -27.21 -16.01
C ASP A 227 19.38 -26.51 -15.13
N ASP A 228 18.87 -27.23 -14.11
CA ASP A 228 17.77 -26.82 -13.22
C ASP A 228 18.16 -25.71 -12.21
N ASN A 229 19.27 -25.01 -12.49
CA ASN A 229 19.86 -24.01 -11.62
C ASN A 229 19.13 -22.66 -11.75
N ARG A 230 17.97 -22.61 -11.11
CA ARG A 230 17.11 -21.45 -10.88
C ARG A 230 17.75 -20.46 -9.88
N PHE A 231 18.93 -19.92 -10.20
CA PHE A 231 19.63 -18.93 -9.37
C PHE A 231 19.52 -17.52 -9.94
N GLY A 232 18.96 -16.61 -9.15
CA GLY A 232 18.99 -15.19 -9.49
C GLY A 232 20.42 -14.68 -9.34
N GLN A 233 20.91 -13.94 -10.33
CA GLN A 233 22.32 -13.50 -10.35
C GLN A 233 22.53 -12.20 -9.57
N GLU A 234 21.47 -11.40 -9.42
CA GLU A 234 21.49 -10.07 -8.84
C GLU A 234 20.34 -9.89 -7.87
N ILE A 235 20.60 -9.25 -6.74
CA ILE A 235 19.56 -8.74 -5.84
C ILE A 235 19.38 -7.26 -6.16
N SER A 236 18.17 -6.92 -6.60
CA SER A 236 17.71 -5.55 -6.77
C SER A 236 17.12 -5.03 -5.46
N THR A 237 17.60 -3.87 -5.00
CA THR A 237 16.99 -3.14 -3.88
C THR A 237 16.36 -1.87 -4.41
N CYS A 238 15.09 -1.64 -4.08
CA CYS A 238 14.35 -0.44 -4.44
C CYS A 238 13.70 0.16 -3.20
N VAL A 239 14.01 1.43 -2.90
CA VAL A 239 13.29 2.23 -1.91
C VAL A 239 12.38 3.17 -2.67
N LEU A 240 11.07 3.02 -2.47
CA LEU A 240 10.04 3.61 -3.30
C LEU A 240 9.04 4.43 -2.48
N ASP A 241 8.79 5.64 -2.95
CA ASP A 241 7.69 6.49 -2.55
C ASP A 241 6.70 6.65 -3.74
N ILE A 242 5.48 7.12 -3.49
CA ILE A 242 4.46 7.31 -4.53
C ILE A 242 3.98 8.75 -4.57
N ASP A 243 4.02 9.34 -5.77
CA ASP A 243 3.30 10.58 -6.05
C ASP A 243 1.84 10.25 -6.37
N ILE A 244 0.97 10.44 -5.37
CA ILE A 244 -0.46 10.13 -5.44
C ILE A 244 -1.16 11.00 -6.49
N TYR A 245 -0.78 12.27 -6.62
CA TYR A 245 -1.45 13.19 -7.55
C TYR A 245 -1.06 12.90 -9.00
N LYS A 246 0.21 12.57 -9.25
CA LYS A 246 0.69 12.25 -10.60
C LYS A 246 0.53 10.78 -10.99
N ASN A 247 0.16 9.91 -10.05
CA ASN A 247 0.15 8.45 -10.20
C ASN A 247 1.50 7.92 -10.74
N ARG A 248 2.60 8.33 -10.11
CA ARG A 248 3.96 7.98 -10.55
C ARG A 248 4.83 7.50 -9.39
N PRO A 249 5.74 6.54 -9.65
CA PRO A 249 6.74 6.17 -8.67
C PRO A 249 7.71 7.32 -8.43
N ARG A 250 8.07 7.53 -7.16
CA ARG A 250 9.20 8.35 -6.74
C ARG A 250 10.27 7.43 -6.15
N VAL A 251 11.28 7.14 -6.95
CA VAL A 251 12.40 6.28 -6.57
C VAL A 251 13.37 7.07 -5.71
N ILE A 252 13.68 6.55 -4.52
CA ILE A 252 14.66 7.13 -3.58
C ILE A 252 16.00 6.40 -3.72
N GLU A 253 15.95 5.07 -3.80
CA GLU A 253 17.11 4.22 -4.01
C GLU A 253 16.73 3.13 -5.02
N HIS A 254 17.62 2.84 -5.97
CA HIS A 254 17.47 1.72 -6.89
C HIS A 254 18.84 1.17 -7.26
N THR A 255 19.20 0.04 -6.64
CA THR A 255 20.55 -0.52 -6.70
C THR A 255 20.50 -2.01 -7.03
N LYS A 256 21.60 -2.52 -7.58
CA LYS A 256 21.83 -3.94 -7.84
C LYS A 256 23.09 -4.38 -7.13
N VAL A 257 23.04 -5.56 -6.52
CA VAL A 257 24.20 -6.22 -5.94
C VAL A 257 24.28 -7.68 -6.40
N PRO A 258 25.49 -8.26 -6.53
CA PRO A 258 25.63 -9.68 -6.86
C PRO A 258 24.96 -10.58 -5.81
N ASN A 259 24.21 -11.58 -6.28
CA ASN A 259 23.51 -12.51 -5.41
C ASN A 259 24.39 -13.70 -5.01
N LYS A 260 25.10 -13.57 -3.89
CA LYS A 260 25.99 -14.63 -3.39
C LYS A 260 25.24 -15.85 -2.84
N GLU A 261 24.00 -15.66 -2.38
CA GLU A 261 23.18 -16.70 -1.74
C GLU A 261 22.32 -17.48 -2.75
N GLY A 262 22.26 -17.03 -4.00
CA GLY A 262 21.40 -17.64 -5.03
C GLY A 262 19.90 -17.51 -4.75
N TRP A 263 19.47 -16.67 -3.79
CA TRP A 263 18.06 -16.48 -3.47
C TRP A 263 17.28 -15.94 -4.67
N VAL A 264 16.09 -16.47 -4.93
CA VAL A 264 15.12 -15.93 -5.91
C VAL A 264 13.82 -15.68 -5.18
N GLY A 265 13.17 -14.56 -5.48
CA GLY A 265 11.91 -14.17 -4.86
C GLY A 265 11.83 -12.68 -4.54
N THR A 266 10.88 -12.33 -3.68
CA THR A 266 10.67 -10.95 -3.23
C THR A 266 10.67 -10.87 -1.71
N LEU A 267 11.27 -9.82 -1.18
CA LEU A 267 11.14 -9.35 0.19
C LEU A 267 10.52 -7.97 0.12
N PHE A 268 9.32 -7.84 0.67
CA PHE A 268 8.53 -6.63 0.66
C PHE A 268 8.37 -6.10 2.07
N GLU A 269 8.89 -4.90 2.35
CA GLU A 269 8.88 -4.26 3.66
C GLU A 269 8.05 -2.97 3.62
N VAL A 270 6.95 -2.93 4.36
CA VAL A 270 6.04 -1.78 4.41
C VAL A 270 5.66 -1.43 5.84
N LEU A 271 5.64 -0.13 6.16
CA LEU A 271 5.30 0.37 7.48
C LEU A 271 3.90 0.98 7.48
N ILE A 272 2.99 0.41 8.26
CA ILE A 272 1.61 0.90 8.32
C ILE A 272 1.13 1.15 9.74
N ALA A 273 0.23 2.12 9.91
CA ALA A 273 -0.54 2.24 11.13
C ALA A 273 -1.59 1.11 11.22
N GLY A 274 -1.75 0.51 12.40
CA GLY A 274 -2.62 -0.63 12.60
C GLY A 274 -3.05 -0.86 14.04
N ASN A 275 -3.76 -1.96 14.28
CA ASN A 275 -4.11 -2.45 15.60
C ASN A 275 -3.99 -3.98 15.64
N TRP A 276 -2.90 -4.47 16.23
CA TRP A 276 -2.63 -5.90 16.37
C TRP A 276 -3.64 -6.60 17.27
N THR A 277 -3.94 -6.05 18.46
CA THR A 277 -4.82 -6.66 19.46
C THR A 277 -6.17 -7.07 18.89
N THR A 278 -6.78 -6.20 18.08
CA THR A 278 -8.11 -6.45 17.50
C THR A 278 -8.09 -7.43 16.33
N TYR A 279 -7.02 -7.46 15.53
CA TYR A 279 -6.97 -8.22 14.27
C TYR A 279 -6.06 -9.44 14.28
N LYS A 280 -5.33 -9.68 15.38
CA LYS A 280 -4.49 -10.87 15.61
C LYS A 280 -5.27 -12.15 15.30
N SER A 281 -6.45 -12.34 15.88
CA SER A 281 -7.26 -13.55 15.68
C SER A 281 -7.65 -13.75 14.21
N ARG A 282 -7.97 -12.67 13.49
CA ARG A 282 -8.33 -12.71 12.06
C ARG A 282 -7.14 -13.07 11.18
N ILE A 283 -5.96 -12.53 11.47
CA ILE A 283 -4.72 -12.87 10.75
C ILE A 283 -4.38 -14.36 10.96
N VAL A 284 -4.46 -14.84 12.20
CA VAL A 284 -4.21 -16.24 12.53
C VAL A 284 -5.23 -17.17 11.84
N GLN A 285 -6.52 -16.83 11.90
CA GLN A 285 -7.58 -17.59 11.21
C GLN A 285 -7.37 -17.63 9.70
N TYR A 286 -6.99 -16.51 9.08
CA TYR A 286 -6.68 -16.44 7.66
C TYR A 286 -5.52 -17.35 7.29
N LEU A 287 -4.40 -17.29 8.02
CA LEU A 287 -3.25 -18.17 7.78
C LEU A 287 -3.61 -19.64 7.96
N GLN A 288 -4.42 -19.97 8.97
CA GLN A 288 -4.89 -21.34 9.19
C GLN A 288 -5.77 -21.83 8.04
N GLN A 289 -6.72 -21.02 7.59
CA GLN A 289 -7.57 -21.36 6.44
C GLN A 289 -6.72 -21.51 5.17
N LEU A 290 -5.76 -20.63 4.98
CA LEU A 290 -4.84 -20.67 3.84
C LEU A 290 -4.01 -21.96 3.85
N ALA A 291 -3.43 -22.34 5.00
CA ALA A 291 -2.67 -23.58 5.15
C ALA A 291 -3.50 -24.84 4.84
N ILE A 292 -4.82 -24.81 5.06
CA ILE A 292 -5.73 -25.91 4.71
C ILE A 292 -5.93 -26.00 3.19
N ILE A 293 -6.13 -24.87 2.51
CA ILE A 293 -6.44 -24.84 1.07
C ILE A 293 -5.20 -24.87 0.16
N THR A 294 -4.03 -24.47 0.67
CA THR A 294 -2.73 -24.55 -0.04
C THR A 294 -1.79 -25.50 0.71
N PRO A 295 -2.05 -26.82 0.71
CA PRO A 295 -1.23 -27.78 1.44
C PRO A 295 0.22 -27.89 0.91
N TYR A 296 0.49 -27.37 -0.28
CA TYR A 296 1.83 -27.32 -0.90
C TYR A 296 2.66 -26.10 -0.47
N ALA A 297 2.07 -25.14 0.25
CA ALA A 297 2.76 -23.95 0.73
C ALA A 297 3.29 -24.15 2.15
N LYS A 298 4.51 -23.68 2.40
CA LYS A 298 5.04 -23.48 3.74
C LYS A 298 4.80 -22.03 4.14
N LEU A 299 4.15 -21.82 5.28
CA LEU A 299 3.80 -20.50 5.79
C LEU A 299 4.41 -20.32 7.18
N GLU A 300 5.29 -19.34 7.35
CA GLU A 300 5.81 -18.93 8.64
C GLU A 300 5.35 -17.51 8.96
N MET A 301 4.85 -17.29 10.17
CA MET A 301 4.51 -15.96 10.69
C MET A 301 5.24 -15.73 12.01
N ARG A 302 5.90 -14.58 12.13
CA ARG A 302 6.47 -14.10 13.40
C ARG A 302 5.94 -12.72 13.69
N TYR A 303 5.31 -12.57 14.85
CA TYR A 303 4.99 -11.28 15.43
C TYR A 303 5.98 -11.03 16.56
N SER A 304 6.58 -9.83 16.54
CA SER A 304 7.49 -9.38 17.60
C SER A 304 7.00 -8.06 18.18
N ASN A 305 6.91 -8.03 19.51
CA ASN A 305 6.60 -6.83 20.26
C ASN A 305 7.89 -6.29 20.87
N ARG A 306 8.37 -5.17 20.34
CA ARG A 306 9.63 -4.54 20.79
C ARG A 306 9.58 -4.04 22.24
N PHE A 307 8.40 -3.88 22.84
CA PHE A 307 8.25 -3.44 24.23
C PHE A 307 8.19 -4.61 25.22
N ASP A 308 7.63 -5.74 24.79
CA ASP A 308 7.42 -6.91 25.64
C ASP A 308 7.58 -8.19 24.83
N ALA A 309 8.79 -8.76 24.86
CA ALA A 309 9.11 -10.01 24.19
C ALA A 309 8.22 -11.20 24.63
N LYS A 310 7.52 -11.10 25.78
CA LYS A 310 6.56 -12.14 26.19
C LYS A 310 5.32 -12.19 25.29
N LYS A 311 5.05 -11.11 24.54
CA LYS A 311 3.95 -11.03 23.57
C LYS A 311 4.34 -11.52 22.19
N ASP A 312 5.61 -11.87 21.98
CA ASP A 312 6.07 -12.45 20.73
C ASP A 312 5.29 -13.72 20.41
N MET A 313 4.98 -13.91 19.14
CA MET A 313 4.21 -15.05 18.67
C MET A 313 4.79 -15.56 17.37
N ALA A 314 5.04 -16.86 17.29
CA ALA A 314 5.41 -17.52 16.05
C ALA A 314 4.37 -18.59 15.70
N ILE A 315 4.04 -18.67 14.42
CA ILE A 315 3.17 -19.70 13.85
C ILE A 315 3.87 -20.25 12.62
N ARG A 316 3.84 -21.57 12.46
CA ARG A 316 4.41 -22.26 11.32
C ARG A 316 3.45 -23.34 10.83
N TYR A 317 3.19 -23.32 9.53
CA TYR A 317 2.48 -24.36 8.82
C TYR A 317 3.42 -24.95 7.78
N ASP A 318 3.86 -26.19 8.01
CA ASP A 318 4.66 -26.94 7.06
C ASP A 318 3.80 -27.54 5.93
N ARG A 319 4.46 -27.82 4.81
CA ARG A 319 3.81 -28.46 3.66
C ARG A 319 3.23 -29.81 4.05
N ARG A 320 2.04 -30.09 3.53
CA ARG A 320 1.34 -31.39 3.62
C ARG A 320 1.32 -32.13 2.29
N SER A 321 1.70 -31.46 1.19
CA SER A 321 1.84 -32.05 -0.13
C SER A 321 3.00 -31.38 -0.87
N GLU A 322 3.64 -32.08 -1.79
CA GLU A 322 4.61 -31.53 -2.74
C GLU A 322 4.01 -31.39 -4.14
N GLN A 323 2.75 -31.78 -4.32
CA GLN A 323 2.05 -31.66 -5.59
C GLN A 323 1.54 -30.25 -5.80
N MET A 324 2.12 -29.56 -6.78
CA MET A 324 1.63 -28.25 -7.24
C MET A 324 0.36 -28.39 -8.09
N PRO A 325 -0.59 -27.44 -8.00
CA PRO A 325 -1.70 -27.37 -8.93
C PRO A 325 -1.17 -27.04 -10.35
N PRO A 326 -1.90 -27.42 -11.42
CA PRO A 326 -1.53 -27.02 -12.76
C PRO A 326 -1.53 -25.48 -12.88
N PRO A 327 -0.52 -24.88 -13.53
CA PRO A 327 -0.42 -23.44 -13.64
C PRO A 327 -1.61 -22.88 -14.42
N ALA A 328 -2.19 -21.80 -13.92
CA ALA A 328 -3.28 -21.11 -14.59
C ALA A 328 -2.83 -20.64 -15.98
N ARG A 329 -3.65 -20.92 -17.00
CA ARG A 329 -3.40 -20.50 -18.38
C ARG A 329 -4.26 -19.28 -18.72
N GLU A 330 -3.72 -18.40 -19.54
CA GLU A 330 -4.51 -17.32 -20.11
C GLU A 330 -5.47 -17.89 -21.15
N VAL A 331 -6.74 -17.47 -21.07
CA VAL A 331 -7.80 -17.87 -21.99
C VAL A 331 -8.42 -16.64 -22.65
N LYS A 332 -9.16 -16.86 -23.74
CA LYS A 332 -9.98 -15.81 -24.35
C LYS A 332 -11.29 -15.66 -23.58
N HIS A 333 -11.90 -14.48 -23.67
CA HIS A 333 -13.24 -14.25 -23.14
C HIS A 333 -14.24 -15.22 -23.77
N HIS A 334 -15.11 -15.80 -22.94
CA HIS A 334 -16.24 -16.57 -23.43
C HIS A 334 -17.23 -15.63 -24.15
N PRO A 335 -17.81 -16.01 -25.31
CA PRO A 335 -18.70 -15.12 -26.08
C PRO A 335 -19.86 -14.53 -25.28
N SER A 336 -20.41 -15.26 -24.30
CA SER A 336 -21.49 -14.78 -23.43
C SER A 336 -21.08 -13.68 -22.44
N SER A 337 -19.77 -13.42 -22.27
CA SER A 337 -19.22 -12.42 -21.35
C SER A 337 -18.93 -11.07 -22.01
N VAL A 338 -19.06 -10.98 -23.33
CA VAL A 338 -18.77 -9.76 -24.09
C VAL A 338 -20.07 -8.97 -24.23
N SER A 339 -20.19 -7.88 -23.45
CA SER A 339 -21.21 -6.85 -23.67
C SER A 339 -20.71 -5.83 -24.70
N TRP A 340 -21.61 -5.40 -25.58
CA TRP A 340 -21.35 -4.37 -26.60
C TRP A 340 -21.04 -3.00 -26.01
#